data_AF-A0A963EJV1-F1
#
_entry.id   AF-A0A963EJV1-F1
#
_cell.length_a   1.000
_cell.length_b   1.000
_cell.length_c   1.000
_cell.angle_alpha   90.00
_cell.angle_beta   90.00
_cell.angle_gamma   90.00
#
_symmetry.space_group_name_H-M   'P 1'
#
loop_
_entity.id
_entity.type
_entity.pdbx_description
1 polymer ?
#
loop_
_entity_poly.entity_id
_entity_poly.type
_entity_poly.pdbx_seq_one_letter_code
_entity_poly.pdbx_strand_id
1 'polypeptide(L)'
;WELRQPGPSLMVNTLRHFRHEIGERPLLLLIGADSFANLHRWVEWQAYPQLCHLLVAPRPGAADATAEVIAAFPELPQAALLKQPAGGRLMLDAPLLDISATAVRQQLAEKGDSPALNRDVLEYIQRHHLYNVPTLTQPDEDS
;
A
#
# COMPACT_ATOMS: atom_id res chain seq x y z
N TRP A 1 4.91 -3.69 13.65
CA TRP A 1 4.05 -3.62 14.85
C TRP A 1 2.77 -4.40 14.63
N GLU A 2 2.05 -4.17 13.53
CA GLU A 2 0.81 -4.88 13.16
C GLU A 2 0.87 -6.41 13.28
N LEU A 3 1.89 -7.05 12.68
CA LEU A 3 2.07 -8.51 12.71
C LEU A 3 2.28 -9.12 14.11
N ARG A 4 2.46 -8.29 15.14
CA ARG A 4 2.63 -8.71 16.54
C ARG A 4 1.36 -8.52 17.37
N GLN A 5 0.30 -7.93 16.82
CA GLN A 5 -0.96 -7.70 17.53
C GLN A 5 -1.92 -8.88 17.35
N PRO A 6 -2.64 -9.31 18.41
CA PRO A 6 -3.70 -10.29 18.27
C PRO A 6 -4.94 -9.68 17.61
N GLY A 7 -5.60 -10.45 16.75
CA GLY A 7 -6.83 -10.04 16.05
C GLY A 7 -6.58 -9.44 14.66
N PRO A 8 -7.65 -8.98 13.97
CA PRO A 8 -7.52 -8.40 12.64
C PRO A 8 -6.69 -7.11 12.67
N SER A 9 -5.74 -6.97 11.74
CA SER A 9 -4.95 -5.74 11.59
C SER A 9 -5.82 -4.63 11.03
N LEU A 10 -6.21 -3.68 11.88
CA LEU A 10 -6.97 -2.50 11.49
C LEU A 10 -6.02 -1.31 11.33
N MET A 11 -6.01 -0.72 10.14
CA MET A 11 -5.12 0.40 9.80
C MET A 11 -5.26 1.58 10.78
N VAL A 12 -6.46 1.84 11.32
CA VAL A 12 -6.68 2.89 12.32
C VAL A 12 -5.83 2.69 13.58
N ASN A 13 -5.62 1.44 14.02
CA ASN A 13 -4.83 1.14 15.21
C ASN A 13 -3.34 1.44 14.97
N THR A 14 -2.86 1.14 13.77
CA THR A 14 -1.50 1.47 13.33
C THR A 14 -1.27 2.97 13.28
N LEU A 15 -2.23 3.71 12.71
CA LEU A 15 -2.17 5.16 12.66
C LEU A 15 -2.20 5.79 14.06
N ARG A 16 -3.04 5.27 14.98
CA ARG A 16 -3.06 5.72 16.38
C ARG A 16 -1.73 5.43 17.09
N HIS A 17 -1.15 4.25 16.88
CA HIS A 17 0.14 3.88 17.45
C HIS A 17 1.24 4.83 16.98
N PHE A 18 1.38 5.05 15.67
CA PHE A 18 2.41 5.96 15.16
C PHE A 18 2.14 7.41 15.53
N ARG A 19 0.89 7.88 15.52
CA ARG A 19 0.56 9.24 16.01
C ARG A 19 1.02 9.42 17.46
N HIS A 20 0.76 8.43 18.31
CA HIS A 20 1.21 8.47 19.71
C HIS A 20 2.74 8.49 19.82
N GLU A 21 3.45 7.69 19.02
CA GLU A 21 4.91 7.60 19.06
C GLU A 21 5.60 8.85 18.48
N ILE A 22 5.03 9.44 17.42
CA ILE A 22 5.68 10.53 16.70
C ILE A 22 5.25 11.93 17.13
N GLY A 23 4.19 12.06 17.91
CA GLY A 23 3.66 13.35 18.37
C GLY A 23 3.15 14.19 17.20
N GLU A 24 3.51 15.48 17.15
CA GLU A 24 3.06 16.42 16.12
C GLU A 24 3.82 16.34 14.79
N ARG A 25 4.73 15.37 14.64
CA ARG A 25 5.44 15.18 13.36
C ARG A 25 4.43 14.82 12.25
N PRO A 26 4.59 15.33 11.02
CA PRO A 26 3.75 14.93 9.89
C PRO A 26 3.81 13.42 9.66
N LEU A 27 2.64 12.77 9.60
CA LEU A 27 2.52 11.35 9.26
C LEU A 27 1.85 11.23 7.90
N LEU A 28 2.49 10.57 6.92
CA LEU A 28 1.92 10.35 5.59
C LEU A 28 1.59 8.87 5.40
N LEU A 29 0.33 8.58 5.09
CA LEU A 29 -0.11 7.26 4.67
C LEU A 29 -0.18 7.21 3.14
N LEU A 30 0.64 6.37 2.52
CA LEU A 30 0.62 6.13 1.07
C LEU A 30 -0.44 5.09 0.73
N ILE A 31 -1.40 5.46 -0.12
CA ILE A 31 -2.45 4.57 -0.63
C ILE A 31 -2.66 4.76 -2.13
N GLY A 32 -3.24 3.76 -2.80
CA GLY A 32 -3.67 3.91 -4.20
C GLY A 32 -5.01 4.64 -4.33
N ALA A 33 -5.28 5.17 -5.53
CA ALA A 33 -6.52 5.87 -5.84
C ALA A 33 -7.78 5.03 -5.56
N ASP A 34 -7.77 3.71 -5.79
CA ASP A 34 -8.93 2.85 -5.45
C ASP A 34 -9.21 2.80 -3.94
N SER A 35 -8.15 2.78 -3.12
CA SER A 35 -8.27 2.80 -1.67
C SER A 35 -8.79 4.15 -1.18
N PHE A 36 -8.33 5.25 -1.79
CA PHE A 36 -8.83 6.59 -1.51
C PHE A 36 -10.32 6.71 -1.86
N ALA A 37 -10.74 6.22 -3.04
CA ALA A 37 -12.13 6.20 -3.47
C ALA A 37 -13.05 5.47 -2.47
N ASN A 38 -12.55 4.35 -1.94
CA ASN A 38 -13.27 3.49 -1.00
C ASN A 38 -12.99 3.79 0.48
N LEU A 39 -12.28 4.89 0.80
CA LEU A 39 -11.85 5.18 2.18
C LEU A 39 -13.04 5.27 3.15
N HIS A 40 -14.17 5.79 2.69
CA HIS A 40 -15.41 5.88 3.46
C HIS A 40 -15.95 4.53 3.99
N ARG A 41 -15.46 3.42 3.45
CA ARG A 41 -15.81 2.06 3.85
C ARG A 41 -14.85 1.47 4.88
N TRP A 42 -13.75 2.15 5.17
CA TRP A 42 -12.76 1.68 6.13
C TRP A 42 -13.27 1.87 7.55
N VAL A 43 -12.84 0.99 8.45
CA VAL A 43 -13.20 1.06 9.87
C VAL A 43 -12.66 2.36 10.45
N GLU A 44 -13.57 3.15 11.08
CA GLU A 44 -13.27 4.43 11.71
C GLU A 44 -12.51 5.41 10.81
N TRP A 45 -12.80 5.43 9.51
CA TRP A 45 -12.08 6.29 8.57
C TRP A 45 -12.16 7.78 8.94
N GLN A 46 -13.24 8.21 9.61
CA GLN A 46 -13.42 9.58 10.07
C GLN A 46 -12.38 10.04 11.10
N ALA A 47 -11.64 9.11 11.73
CA ALA A 47 -10.54 9.42 12.64
C ALA A 47 -9.21 9.69 11.89
N TYR A 48 -9.12 9.33 10.61
CA TYR A 48 -7.85 9.38 9.87
C TYR A 48 -7.36 10.82 9.65
N PRO A 49 -8.21 11.85 9.40
CA PRO A 49 -7.77 13.23 9.25
C PRO A 49 -7.04 13.79 10.47
N GLN A 50 -7.32 13.27 11.68
CA GLN A 50 -6.61 13.67 12.89
C GLN A 50 -5.33 12.86 13.11
N LEU A 51 -5.16 11.76 12.39
CA LEU A 51 -4.05 10.83 12.60
C LEU A 51 -2.97 10.97 11.52
N CYS A 52 -3.31 11.27 10.27
CA CYS A 52 -2.36 11.33 9.17
C CYS A 52 -2.78 12.26 8.02
N HIS A 53 -1.83 12.48 7.13
CA HIS A 53 -2.02 12.91 5.76
C HIS A 53 -2.17 11.72 4.82
N LEU A 54 -2.81 11.94 3.68
CA LEU A 54 -2.88 10.95 2.60
C LEU A 54 -1.94 11.33 1.47
N LEU A 55 -1.11 10.39 1.06
CA LEU A 55 -0.36 10.45 -0.19
C LEU A 55 -1.01 9.47 -1.16
N VAL A 56 -1.63 9.96 -2.23
CA VAL A 56 -2.49 9.15 -3.09
C VAL A 56 -1.79 8.90 -4.42
N ALA A 57 -1.43 7.65 -4.68
CA ALA A 57 -0.88 7.22 -5.96
C ALA A 57 -2.02 7.10 -7.00
N PRO A 58 -1.93 7.78 -8.16
CA PRO A 58 -2.97 7.72 -9.18
C PRO A 58 -3.04 6.31 -9.79
N ARG A 59 -4.25 5.93 -10.25
CA ARG A 59 -4.47 4.68 -10.97
C ARG A 59 -5.48 4.89 -12.10
N PRO A 60 -5.22 4.36 -13.32
CA PRO A 60 -6.19 4.48 -14.40
C PRO A 60 -7.50 3.78 -14.04
N GLY A 61 -8.63 4.45 -14.29
CA GLY A 61 -9.97 3.89 -14.05
C GLY A 61 -10.42 3.84 -12.60
N ALA A 62 -9.65 4.39 -11.65
CA ALA A 62 -10.12 4.56 -10.28
C ALA A 62 -11.30 5.53 -10.23
N ALA A 63 -12.32 5.20 -9.42
CA ALA A 63 -13.45 6.08 -9.17
C ALA A 63 -13.04 7.28 -8.28
N ASP A 64 -13.85 8.32 -8.29
CA ASP A 64 -13.66 9.45 -7.37
C ASP A 64 -14.02 9.07 -5.94
N ALA A 65 -13.33 9.69 -4.98
CA ALA A 65 -13.70 9.62 -3.57
C ALA A 65 -15.00 10.39 -3.31
N THR A 66 -15.70 10.02 -2.24
CA THR A 66 -16.92 10.71 -1.82
C THR A 66 -16.60 12.15 -1.42
N ALA A 67 -17.60 13.04 -1.54
CA ALA A 67 -17.46 14.43 -1.10
C ALA A 67 -17.05 14.55 0.38
N GLU A 68 -17.50 13.61 1.23
CA GLU A 68 -17.13 13.55 2.64
C GLU A 68 -15.64 13.27 2.83
N VAL A 69 -15.09 12.29 2.09
CA VAL A 69 -13.66 11.98 2.11
C VAL A 69 -12.83 13.14 1.57
N ILE A 70 -13.27 13.77 0.47
CA ILE A 70 -12.60 14.92 -0.13
C ILE A 70 -12.57 16.11 0.85
N ALA A 71 -13.67 16.37 1.55
CA ALA A 71 -13.77 17.44 2.54
C ALA A 71 -12.92 17.16 3.78
N ALA A 72 -12.85 15.90 4.22
CA ALA A 72 -12.05 15.47 5.35
C ALA A 72 -10.52 15.52 5.08
N PHE A 73 -10.13 15.38 3.81
CA PHE A 73 -8.75 15.46 3.34
C PHE A 73 -8.60 16.46 2.21
N PRO A 74 -8.64 17.78 2.48
CA PRO A 74 -8.41 18.80 1.46
C PRO A 74 -7.04 18.60 0.79
N GLU A 75 -6.97 18.93 -0.49
CA GLU A 75 -5.69 18.90 -1.22
C GLU A 75 -4.80 20.04 -0.75
N LEU A 76 -3.56 19.70 -0.40
CA LEU A 76 -2.60 20.65 0.09
C LEU A 76 -1.29 20.52 -0.70
N PRO A 77 -0.57 21.63 -0.92
CA PRO A 77 0.77 21.56 -1.47
C PRO A 77 1.69 20.81 -0.50
N GLN A 78 2.71 20.13 -1.04
CA GLN A 78 3.71 19.38 -0.25
C GLN A 78 4.27 20.20 0.92
N ALA A 79 4.57 21.48 0.70
CA ALA A 79 5.11 22.35 1.73
C ALA A 79 4.15 22.60 2.91
N ALA A 80 2.83 22.52 2.70
CA ALA A 80 1.84 22.65 3.77
C ALA A 80 1.69 21.35 4.57
N LEU A 81 1.74 20.20 3.89
CA LEU A 81 1.71 18.87 4.53
C LEU A 81 2.86 18.66 5.51
N LEU A 82 4.03 19.24 5.24
CA LEU A 82 5.18 19.16 6.15
C LEU A 82 5.09 20.10 7.36
N LYS A 83 4.12 21.01 7.40
CA LYS A 83 3.93 22.01 8.46
C LYS A 83 2.84 21.66 9.46
N GLN A 84 2.06 20.64 9.17
CA GLN A 84 0.96 20.19 10.03
C GLN A 84 1.06 18.68 10.26
N PRO A 85 0.53 18.16 11.38
CA PRO A 85 0.67 16.74 11.71
C PRO A 85 -0.11 15.82 10.75
N ALA A 86 -1.30 16.25 10.34
CA ALA A 86 -2.31 15.42 9.67
C ALA A 86 -3.36 16.28 8.94
N GLY A 87 -4.31 15.64 8.25
CA GLY A 87 -5.56 16.26 7.79
C GLY A 87 -5.53 16.87 6.40
N GLY A 88 -4.60 16.44 5.55
CA GLY A 88 -4.50 16.89 4.17
C GLY A 88 -4.11 15.75 3.24
N ARG A 89 -4.34 15.92 1.93
CA ARG A 89 -3.87 14.98 0.91
C ARG A 89 -2.94 15.62 -0.10
N LEU A 90 -2.12 14.79 -0.74
CA LEU A 90 -1.40 15.09 -1.98
C LEU A 90 -1.62 13.97 -2.98
N MET A 91 -2.00 14.33 -4.20
CA MET A 91 -1.97 13.40 -5.33
C MET A 91 -0.51 13.31 -5.82
N LEU A 92 0.03 12.10 -5.91
CA LEU A 92 1.38 11.89 -6.43
C LEU A 92 1.39 12.09 -7.94
N ASP A 93 2.40 12.83 -8.41
CA ASP A 93 2.82 12.81 -9.80
C ASP A 93 3.84 11.69 -9.97
N ALA A 94 3.34 10.45 -10.10
CA ALA A 94 4.15 9.26 -10.29
C ALA A 94 3.70 8.54 -11.57
N PRO A 95 4.64 7.92 -12.32
CA PRO A 95 4.25 7.11 -13.47
C PRO A 95 3.30 6.01 -12.99
N LEU A 96 2.19 5.87 -13.70
CA LEU A 96 1.16 4.87 -13.45
C LEU A 96 1.80 3.48 -13.61
N LEU A 97 2.21 2.86 -12.50
CA LEU A 97 2.69 1.49 -12.52
C LEU A 97 1.47 0.57 -12.67
N ASP A 98 1.22 0.12 -13.90
CA ASP A 98 0.19 -0.88 -14.19
C ASP A 98 0.66 -2.29 -13.82
N ILE A 99 1.03 -2.46 -12.55
CA ILE A 99 1.47 -3.73 -11.99
C ILE A 99 0.52 -4.06 -10.84
N SER A 100 -0.20 -5.17 -10.97
CA SER A 100 -1.04 -5.70 -9.89
C SER A 100 -0.48 -7.03 -9.39
N ALA A 101 -0.56 -7.26 -8.08
CA ALA A 101 -0.16 -8.54 -7.49
C ALA A 101 -0.94 -9.73 -8.08
N THR A 102 -2.18 -9.51 -8.53
CA THR A 102 -2.97 -10.53 -9.24
C THR A 102 -2.34 -10.90 -10.58
N ALA A 103 -1.98 -9.91 -11.40
CA ALA A 103 -1.31 -10.15 -12.69
C ALA A 103 0.06 -10.83 -12.48
N VAL A 104 0.81 -10.43 -11.46
CA VAL A 104 2.09 -11.06 -11.10
C VAL A 104 1.88 -12.53 -10.72
N ARG A 105 0.92 -12.84 -9.84
CA ARG A 105 0.62 -14.24 -9.46
C ARG A 105 0.18 -15.08 -10.65
N GLN A 106 -0.60 -14.52 -11.58
CA GLN A 106 -1.01 -15.21 -12.78
C GLN A 106 0.18 -15.51 -13.71
N GLN A 107 1.06 -14.52 -13.94
CA GLN A 107 2.29 -14.71 -14.71
C GLN A 107 3.21 -15.76 -14.06
N LEU A 108 3.36 -15.72 -12.74
CA LEU A 108 4.13 -16.72 -12.00
C LEU A 108 3.55 -18.13 -12.17
N ALA A 109 2.23 -18.29 -12.07
CA ALA A 109 1.59 -19.59 -12.25
C ALA A 109 1.69 -20.12 -13.69
N GLU A 110 1.65 -19.24 -14.69
CA GLU A 110 1.70 -19.62 -16.11
C GLU A 110 3.13 -19.82 -16.64
N LYS A 111 4.08 -18.99 -16.19
CA LYS A 111 5.42 -18.87 -16.78
C LYS A 111 6.57 -19.11 -15.80
N GLY A 112 6.29 -19.20 -14.51
CA GLY A 112 7.30 -19.32 -13.45
C GLY A 112 8.11 -18.05 -13.19
N ASP A 113 7.78 -16.93 -13.85
CA ASP A 113 8.52 -15.67 -13.76
C ASP A 113 7.59 -14.47 -13.99
N SER A 114 7.98 -13.30 -13.48
CA SER A 114 7.36 -12.02 -13.76
C SER A 114 8.42 -10.90 -13.78
N PRO A 115 8.52 -10.11 -14.87
CA PRO A 115 9.50 -9.02 -14.97
C PRO A 115 9.23 -7.87 -14.00
N ALA A 116 8.08 -7.89 -13.32
CA ALA A 116 7.72 -6.95 -12.27
C ALA A 116 8.40 -7.26 -10.92
N LEU A 117 9.02 -8.44 -10.76
CA LEU A 117 9.64 -8.86 -9.52
C LEU A 117 11.15 -8.66 -9.54
N ASN A 118 11.69 -8.23 -8.40
CA ASN A 118 13.12 -8.32 -8.16
C ASN A 118 13.51 -9.81 -8.06
N ARG A 119 14.70 -10.16 -8.57
CA ARG A 119 15.26 -11.50 -8.55
C ARG A 119 15.28 -12.14 -7.16
N ASP A 120 15.60 -11.38 -6.11
CA ASP A 120 15.62 -11.89 -4.74
C ASP A 120 14.22 -12.35 -4.28
N VAL A 121 13.17 -11.65 -4.72
CA VAL A 121 11.77 -11.99 -4.43
C VAL A 121 11.36 -13.23 -5.22
N LEU A 122 11.78 -13.35 -6.48
CA LEU A 122 11.52 -14.52 -7.31
C LEU A 122 12.18 -15.78 -6.74
N GLU A 123 13.45 -15.68 -6.35
CA GLU A 123 14.19 -16.79 -5.73
C GLU A 123 13.53 -17.24 -4.41
N TYR A 124 13.04 -16.29 -3.61
CA TYR A 124 12.26 -16.60 -2.42
C TYR A 124 10.95 -17.33 -2.76
N ILE A 125 10.20 -16.87 -3.76
CA ILE A 125 8.95 -17.50 -4.22
C ILE A 125 9.20 -18.95 -4.66
N GLN A 126 10.27 -19.18 -5.44
CA GLN A 126 10.65 -20.51 -5.92
C GLN A 126 11.09 -21.44 -4.78
N ARG A 127 11.92 -20.94 -3.85
CA ARG A 127 12.39 -21.70 -2.68
C ARG A 127 11.24 -22.14 -1.77
N HIS A 128 10.22 -21.31 -1.62
CA HIS A 128 9.09 -21.56 -0.73
C HIS A 128 7.84 -22.10 -1.45
N HIS A 129 7.95 -22.43 -2.75
CA HIS A 129 6.85 -22.95 -3.57
C HIS A 129 5.58 -22.10 -3.52
N LEU A 130 5.74 -20.78 -3.41
CA LEU A 130 4.60 -19.87 -3.36
C LEU A 130 3.98 -19.76 -4.76
N TYR A 131 2.65 -19.62 -4.81
CA TYR A 131 1.90 -19.38 -6.04
C TYR A 131 2.05 -20.47 -7.13
N ASN A 132 2.33 -21.72 -6.72
CA ASN A 132 2.47 -22.90 -7.60
C ASN A 132 3.61 -22.79 -8.63
N VAL A 133 4.64 -21.99 -8.34
CA VAL A 133 5.84 -21.94 -9.20
C VAL A 133 6.68 -23.21 -8.98
N PRO A 134 7.03 -23.98 -10.03
CA PRO A 134 7.93 -25.12 -9.90
C PRO A 134 9.31 -24.68 -9.43
N THR A 135 9.97 -25.48 -8.61
CA THR A 135 11.36 -25.23 -8.23
C THR A 135 12.25 -25.33 -9.46
N LEU A 136 13.26 -24.46 -9.55
CA LEU A 136 14.41 -24.76 -10.40
C LEU A 136 15.03 -26.04 -9.85
N THR A 137 14.82 -27.16 -10.56
CA THR A 137 15.58 -28.38 -10.32
C THR A 137 17.05 -27.97 -10.39
N GLN A 138 17.77 -28.05 -9.27
CA GLN A 138 19.23 -27.99 -9.35
C GLN A 138 19.64 -29.14 -10.28
N PRO A 139 20.55 -28.92 -11.26
CA PRO A 139 21.14 -30.05 -11.95
C PRO A 139 21.80 -30.91 -10.87
N ASP A 140 21.49 -32.21 -10.89
CA ASP A 140 22.10 -33.20 -10.01
C ASP A 140 23.62 -33.04 -10.09
N GLU A 141 24.24 -32.51 -9.03
CA GLU A 141 25.66 -32.71 -8.75
C GLU A 141 25.82 -34.16 -8.27
N ASP A 142 25.71 -35.11 -9.21
CA ASP A 142 26.24 -36.46 -9.03
C ASP A 142 26.40 -37.14 -10.41
N SER A 143 27.60 -36.97 -10.99
CA SER A 143 28.30 -37.95 -11.84
C SER A 143 29.74 -37.52 -12.10
#